data_AF-A0A4Y9S0A3-F1
#
_entry.id   AF-A0A4Y9S0A3-F1
#
_cell.length_a   1.000
_cell.length_b   1.000
_cell.length_c   1.000
_cell.angle_alpha   90.00
_cell.angle_beta   90.00
_cell.angle_gamma   90.00
#
_symmetry.space_group_name_H-M   'P 1'
#
loop_
_entity.id
_entity.type
_entity.pdbx_description
1 polymer ?
#
loop_
_entity_poly.entity_id
_entity_poly.type
_entity_poly.pdbx_seq_one_letter_code
_entity_poly.pdbx_strand_id
1 'polypeptide(L)'
;MFAKRQSALAAAAGAAPRAKDGPSLTPVINALKKPPVVAGLAGLFLLSTSALFLTVLGDPKAGTPSAHVALEREAPAPQAPAPTGFEAFSMGAMGLYQNLAGGGDAATGGEAMITLPDGGSVSGGGAAYSAPVHAASPLAKAPIAGLSQPGPNGVLPMIAPDGRVPAQAYARPFRPNGKPRVSLIVGGLGLNAVTTRAAIERLPPEVTLSFVPYADNLQSWIDQARAQGHEVMLEMPMEPTGYPDNDPGPYTLLADGGADDVTAKMDWLLGRATGYFGVTNYLGDRFSSSDTGMNAFLGILRQRGVAFLDDGSFQRRPGAWARGSADRVIDRTQSPAAIIAALNGLEAHAKLRGSALGTGFSYPVTVEAAARWTAGLEQRGLQLAPASSMSMRPGR
;
A
#
# COMPACT_ATOMS: atom_id res chain seq x y z
N MET A 1 75.02 -6.60 54.79
CA MET A 1 73.81 -7.19 55.39
C MET A 1 73.59 -8.57 54.79
N PHE A 2 73.35 -9.54 55.67
CA PHE A 2 73.06 -10.97 55.56
C PHE A 2 72.36 -11.47 54.26
N ALA A 3 72.57 -12.67 53.69
CA ALA A 3 73.50 -13.77 53.94
C ALA A 3 73.58 -14.66 52.66
N LYS A 4 74.77 -15.16 52.29
CA LYS A 4 74.94 -16.27 51.34
C LYS A 4 74.96 -17.58 52.14
N ARG A 5 74.07 -18.52 51.83
CA ARG A 5 74.24 -19.95 52.16
C ARG A 5 74.27 -20.74 50.86
N GLN A 6 75.39 -21.44 50.67
CA GLN A 6 75.55 -22.52 49.71
C GLN A 6 74.60 -23.67 50.07
N SER A 7 74.09 -24.38 49.07
CA SER A 7 73.80 -25.79 49.22
C SER A 7 73.95 -26.50 47.88
N ALA A 8 74.72 -27.58 47.91
CA ALA A 8 74.96 -28.49 46.82
C ALA A 8 73.83 -29.54 46.76
N LEU A 9 73.31 -29.79 45.56
CA LEU A 9 72.49 -30.94 45.17
C LEU A 9 72.82 -31.21 43.70
N ALA A 10 73.64 -32.22 43.39
CA ALA A 10 73.23 -33.60 43.16
C ALA A 10 72.51 -33.80 41.80
N ALA A 11 73.27 -34.35 40.85
CA ALA A 11 72.92 -35.26 39.76
C ALA A 11 71.68 -34.97 38.86
N ALA A 12 71.94 -34.60 37.60
CA ALA A 12 71.15 -34.96 36.40
C ALA A 12 71.95 -34.57 35.13
N ALA A 13 72.53 -35.52 34.40
CA ALA A 13 72.00 -36.11 33.16
C ALA A 13 72.18 -35.23 31.89
N GLY A 14 72.99 -35.70 30.93
CA GLY A 14 73.01 -35.18 29.56
C GLY A 14 74.26 -35.54 28.75
N ALA A 15 74.27 -36.69 28.08
CA ALA A 15 75.31 -37.12 27.14
C ALA A 15 75.20 -36.40 25.77
N ALA A 16 76.29 -36.39 24.99
CA ALA A 16 76.39 -35.78 23.66
C ALA A 16 75.44 -36.41 22.61
N PRO A 17 74.89 -35.64 21.65
CA PRO A 17 73.99 -36.17 20.63
C PRO A 17 74.75 -36.99 19.57
N ARG A 18 74.25 -38.21 19.29
CA ARG A 18 74.68 -39.07 18.17
C ARG A 18 74.17 -38.52 16.83
N ALA A 19 75.02 -38.56 15.81
CA ALA A 19 74.69 -38.25 14.42
C ALA A 19 73.62 -39.21 13.85
N LYS A 20 72.60 -38.67 13.18
CA LYS A 20 71.57 -39.42 12.45
C LYS A 20 71.79 -39.28 10.94
N ASP A 21 71.88 -40.42 10.25
CA ASP A 21 71.86 -40.51 8.80
C ASP A 21 70.50 -40.05 8.23
N GLY A 22 70.54 -39.27 7.14
CA GLY A 22 69.34 -38.78 6.45
C GLY A 22 68.61 -39.90 5.68
N PRO A 23 67.27 -39.81 5.54
CA PRO A 23 66.50 -40.85 4.87
C PRO A 23 66.75 -40.89 3.35
N SER A 24 66.92 -42.11 2.83
CA SER A 24 67.06 -42.41 1.40
C SER A 24 65.73 -42.20 0.65
N LEU A 25 65.76 -41.42 -0.44
CA LEU A 25 64.61 -41.13 -1.33
C LEU A 25 64.38 -42.18 -2.43
N THR A 26 65.19 -43.24 -2.48
CA THR A 26 65.10 -44.31 -3.48
C THR A 26 63.74 -45.03 -3.53
N PRO A 27 63.00 -45.29 -2.42
CA PRO A 27 61.71 -45.98 -2.51
C PRO A 27 60.60 -45.12 -3.13
N VAL A 28 60.66 -43.80 -2.98
CA VAL A 28 59.66 -42.86 -3.53
C VAL A 28 59.78 -42.78 -5.06
N ILE A 29 61.01 -42.73 -5.57
CA ILE A 29 61.28 -42.66 -7.02
C ILE A 29 60.81 -43.95 -7.72
N ASN A 30 60.97 -45.12 -7.09
CA ASN A 30 60.50 -46.39 -7.67
C ASN A 30 58.97 -46.54 -7.65
N ALA A 31 58.28 -45.93 -6.69
CA ALA A 31 56.81 -45.91 -6.68
C ALA A 31 56.23 -45.04 -7.82
N LEU A 32 56.90 -43.93 -8.14
CA LEU A 32 56.51 -43.00 -9.22
C LEU A 32 56.66 -43.58 -10.63
N LYS A 33 57.53 -44.58 -10.84
CA LYS A 33 57.75 -45.22 -12.15
C LYS A 33 56.73 -46.30 -12.50
N LYS A 34 55.77 -46.61 -11.61
CA LYS A 34 54.74 -47.63 -11.90
C LYS A 34 53.75 -47.10 -12.96
N PRO A 35 53.44 -47.87 -14.03
CA PRO A 35 52.60 -47.41 -15.13
C PRO A 35 51.26 -46.75 -14.74
N PRO A 36 50.47 -47.29 -13.77
CA PRO A 36 49.21 -46.65 -13.40
C PRO A 36 49.40 -45.32 -12.65
N VAL A 37 50.52 -45.12 -11.95
CA VAL A 37 50.83 -43.88 -11.23
C VAL A 37 51.27 -42.78 -12.19
N VAL A 38 52.07 -43.13 -13.19
CA VAL A 38 52.49 -42.21 -14.27
C VAL A 38 51.27 -41.76 -15.09
N ALA A 39 50.36 -42.67 -15.44
CA ALA A 39 49.14 -42.33 -16.15
C ALA A 39 48.21 -41.42 -15.32
N GLY A 40 48.07 -41.68 -14.02
CA GLY A 40 47.30 -40.82 -13.12
C GLY A 40 47.88 -39.41 -12.99
N LEU A 41 49.20 -39.29 -12.84
CA LEU A 41 49.87 -37.99 -12.76
C LEU A 41 49.84 -37.22 -14.08
N ALA A 42 49.99 -37.91 -15.22
CA ALA A 42 49.84 -37.30 -16.53
C ALA A 42 48.42 -36.78 -16.76
N GLY A 43 47.40 -37.55 -16.36
CA GLY A 43 46.00 -37.11 -16.42
C GLY A 43 45.72 -35.90 -15.53
N LEU A 44 46.26 -35.88 -14.31
CA LEU A 44 46.12 -34.75 -13.40
C LEU A 44 46.83 -33.48 -13.93
N PHE A 45 47.99 -33.66 -14.56
CA PHE A 45 48.74 -32.57 -15.19
C PHE A 45 48.02 -32.03 -16.44
N LEU A 46 47.41 -32.90 -17.25
CA LEU A 46 46.63 -32.50 -18.41
C LEU A 46 45.36 -31.75 -18.01
N LEU A 47 44.69 -32.19 -16.93
CA LEU A 47 43.54 -31.49 -16.37
C LEU A 47 43.92 -30.14 -15.75
N SER A 48 45.05 -30.06 -15.04
CA SER A 48 45.50 -28.79 -14.44
C SER A 48 45.97 -27.79 -15.49
N THR A 49 46.69 -28.24 -16.53
CA THR A 49 47.09 -27.38 -17.65
C THR A 49 45.92 -26.96 -18.52
N SER A 50 44.92 -27.84 -18.72
CA SER A 50 43.69 -27.48 -19.44
C SER A 50 42.82 -26.49 -18.65
N ALA A 51 42.72 -26.66 -17.33
CA ALA A 51 42.04 -25.69 -16.47
C ALA A 51 42.76 -24.34 -16.49
N LEU A 52 44.10 -24.33 -16.42
CA LEU A 52 44.89 -23.10 -16.52
C LEU A 52 44.71 -22.43 -17.88
N PHE A 53 44.73 -23.19 -18.98
CA PHE A 53 44.50 -22.69 -20.33
C PHE A 53 43.11 -22.05 -20.50
N LEU A 54 42.05 -22.66 -19.95
CA LEU A 54 40.71 -22.09 -19.95
C LEU A 54 40.62 -20.81 -19.10
N THR A 55 41.33 -20.72 -17.98
CA THR A 55 41.31 -19.51 -17.14
C THR A 55 42.12 -18.35 -17.73
N VAL A 56 43.16 -18.63 -18.51
CA VAL A 56 44.08 -17.60 -19.03
C VAL A 56 43.70 -17.15 -20.44
N LEU A 57 43.21 -18.05 -21.30
CA LEU A 57 42.81 -17.73 -22.68
C LEU A 57 41.29 -17.61 -22.89
N GLY A 58 40.47 -18.06 -21.92
CA GLY A 58 39.01 -18.02 -22.00
C GLY A 58 38.38 -16.66 -21.64
N ASP A 59 39.19 -15.70 -21.18
CA ASP A 59 38.71 -14.34 -20.90
C ASP A 59 39.02 -13.39 -22.06
N PRO A 60 38.03 -13.02 -22.90
CA PRO A 60 38.23 -12.15 -24.06
C PRO A 60 38.57 -10.69 -23.68
N LYS A 61 38.76 -10.36 -22.40
CA LYS A 61 39.13 -9.02 -21.92
C LYS A 61 40.49 -8.93 -21.21
N ALA A 62 41.27 -10.01 -21.14
CA ALA A 62 42.53 -10.07 -20.39
C ALA A 62 43.69 -9.18 -20.91
N GLY A 63 43.47 -8.32 -21.92
CA GLY A 63 44.49 -7.46 -22.52
C GLY A 63 44.21 -5.95 -22.49
N THR A 64 43.10 -5.48 -21.92
CA THR A 64 42.79 -4.04 -21.88
C THR A 64 43.11 -3.46 -20.49
N PRO A 65 43.95 -2.40 -20.38
CA PRO A 65 44.17 -1.76 -19.09
C PRO A 65 42.88 -1.05 -18.64
N SER A 66 42.20 -1.59 -17.63
CA SER A 66 41.06 -0.93 -16.98
C SER A 66 41.56 -0.17 -15.75
N ALA A 67 41.49 1.16 -15.81
CA ALA A 67 41.66 2.00 -14.63
C ALA A 67 40.36 1.92 -13.81
N HIS A 68 40.42 1.29 -12.64
CA HIS A 68 39.33 1.33 -11.68
C HIS A 68 39.50 2.58 -10.81
N VAL A 69 38.71 3.61 -11.10
CA VAL A 69 38.42 4.64 -10.09
C VAL A 69 37.43 3.99 -9.13
N ALA A 70 37.81 3.88 -7.85
CA ALA A 70 36.88 3.56 -6.79
C ALA A 70 35.92 4.74 -6.65
N LEU A 71 34.80 4.68 -7.37
CA LEU A 71 33.61 5.39 -6.94
C LEU A 71 33.09 4.59 -5.76
N GLU A 72 33.24 5.16 -4.56
CA GLU A 72 32.56 4.71 -3.37
C GLU A 72 31.06 4.80 -3.66
N ARG A 73 30.51 3.68 -4.15
CA ARG A 73 29.08 3.51 -4.27
C ARG A 73 28.62 3.27 -2.85
N GLU A 74 28.11 4.33 -2.23
CA GLU A 74 27.28 4.23 -1.04
C GLU A 74 26.38 3.01 -1.23
N ALA A 75 26.49 2.03 -0.32
CA ALA A 75 25.66 0.84 -0.36
C ALA A 75 24.21 1.30 -0.59
N PRO A 76 23.39 0.61 -1.42
CA PRO A 76 21.98 0.92 -1.44
C PRO A 76 21.52 0.83 0.01
N ALA A 77 21.03 1.96 0.54
CA ALA A 77 20.48 2.01 1.87
C ALA A 77 19.57 0.79 2.01
N PRO A 78 19.63 0.05 3.14
CA PRO A 78 18.79 -1.12 3.33
C PRO A 78 17.38 -0.74 2.89
N GLN A 79 16.82 -1.49 1.94
CA GLN A 79 15.46 -1.26 1.47
C GLN A 79 14.62 -1.15 2.74
N ALA A 80 14.11 0.06 3.00
CA ALA A 80 13.27 0.28 4.15
C ALA A 80 12.17 -0.78 4.07
N PRO A 81 11.86 -1.48 5.18
CA PRO A 81 10.74 -2.41 5.18
C PRO A 81 9.53 -1.69 4.56
N ALA A 82 8.77 -2.41 3.72
CA ALA A 82 7.56 -1.86 3.14
C ALA A 82 6.77 -1.20 4.28
N PRO A 83 6.39 0.09 4.15
CA PRO A 83 5.85 0.82 5.28
C PRO A 83 4.61 0.08 5.79
N THR A 84 4.59 -0.15 7.09
CA THR A 84 3.39 -0.71 7.74
C THR A 84 2.22 0.25 7.54
N GLY A 85 0.98 -0.24 7.60
CA GLY A 85 -0.21 0.49 7.16
C GLY A 85 -0.30 1.96 7.62
N PHE A 86 0.20 2.30 8.81
CA PHE A 86 0.25 3.67 9.33
C PHE A 86 1.43 4.52 8.81
N GLU A 87 2.59 3.91 8.57
CA GLU A 87 3.81 4.57 8.09
C GLU A 87 3.69 5.01 6.63
N ALA A 88 2.87 4.33 5.82
CA ALA A 88 2.56 4.75 4.46
C ALA A 88 1.85 6.12 4.42
N PHE A 89 1.28 6.56 5.55
CA PHE A 89 0.57 7.83 5.70
C PHE A 89 1.29 8.83 6.62
N SER A 90 2.43 8.47 7.23
CA SER A 90 3.17 9.33 8.17
C SER A 90 4.34 10.07 7.49
N MET A 91 4.77 11.16 8.12
CA MET A 91 5.58 12.28 7.58
C MET A 91 6.93 11.94 6.92
N GLY A 92 7.40 10.69 6.93
CA GLY A 92 8.73 10.31 6.41
C GLY A 92 8.88 10.49 4.89
N ALA A 93 7.82 10.30 4.11
CA ALA A 93 7.87 10.44 2.65
C ALA A 93 7.74 11.90 2.16
N MET A 94 7.46 12.86 3.06
CA MET A 94 7.15 14.25 2.72
C MET A 94 8.36 15.19 2.69
N GLY A 95 9.55 14.73 3.08
CA GLY A 95 10.78 15.53 2.99
C GLY A 95 11.15 15.93 1.55
N LEU A 96 10.63 15.22 0.55
CA LEU A 96 10.86 15.51 -0.87
C LEU A 96 9.91 16.58 -1.45
N TYR A 97 8.87 16.98 -0.71
CA TYR A 97 7.82 17.89 -1.21
C TYR A 97 7.66 19.19 -0.40
N GLN A 98 8.36 19.34 0.73
CA GLN A 98 8.29 20.56 1.55
C GLN A 98 8.93 21.80 0.90
N ASN A 99 9.80 21.65 -0.10
CA ASN A 99 10.46 22.79 -0.75
C ASN A 99 9.61 23.55 -1.78
N LEU A 100 8.31 23.23 -1.93
CA LEU A 100 7.41 23.95 -2.85
C LEU A 100 6.40 24.88 -2.17
N ALA A 101 6.36 24.97 -0.84
CA ALA A 101 5.37 25.78 -0.13
C ALA A 101 5.95 26.41 1.16
N GLY A 102 6.96 27.26 1.02
CA GLY A 102 7.37 28.23 2.04
C GLY A 102 7.10 29.64 1.54
N GLY A 103 6.15 30.35 2.15
CA GLY A 103 5.69 31.66 1.70
C GLY A 103 6.57 32.83 2.15
N GLY A 104 6.61 33.86 1.29
CA GLY A 104 6.67 35.26 1.66
C GLY A 104 8.06 35.89 1.82
N ASP A 105 8.68 36.31 0.70
CA ASP A 105 9.05 37.71 0.53
C ASP A 105 9.46 38.05 -0.93
N ALA A 106 9.00 39.23 -1.34
CA ALA A 106 9.40 40.07 -2.48
C ALA A 106 9.54 39.48 -3.90
N ALA A 107 8.78 40.10 -4.81
CA ALA A 107 8.82 39.93 -6.26
C ALA A 107 10.23 39.71 -6.84
N THR A 108 10.44 38.53 -7.43
CA THR A 108 11.40 38.33 -8.52
C THR A 108 10.71 37.46 -9.57
N GLY A 109 10.48 38.03 -10.76
CA GLY A 109 9.97 37.32 -11.93
C GLY A 109 11.02 36.37 -12.49
N GLY A 110 11.35 35.31 -11.75
CA GLY A 110 12.25 34.26 -12.20
C GLY A 110 11.47 33.04 -12.67
N GLU A 111 11.52 32.75 -13.96
CA GLU A 111 11.08 31.44 -14.48
C GLU A 111 11.92 30.33 -13.83
N ALA A 112 11.26 29.37 -13.18
CA ALA A 112 11.92 28.17 -12.68
C ALA A 112 12.21 27.23 -13.87
N MET A 113 13.48 27.13 -14.25
CA MET A 113 13.95 26.18 -15.27
C MET A 113 14.28 24.84 -14.61
N ILE A 114 13.53 23.80 -14.95
CA ILE A 114 13.85 22.42 -14.56
C ILE A 114 14.71 21.82 -15.68
N THR A 115 15.99 21.59 -15.39
CA THR A 115 16.90 20.86 -16.29
C THR A 115 16.76 19.36 -16.05
N LEU A 116 16.31 18.62 -17.07
CA LEU A 116 16.36 17.16 -17.05
C LEU A 116 17.81 16.67 -17.30
N PRO A 117 18.17 15.43 -16.93
CA PRO A 117 19.53 14.88 -17.08
C PRO A 117 20.08 14.85 -18.52
N ASP A 118 19.23 15.14 -19.51
CA ASP A 118 19.53 15.05 -20.95
C ASP A 118 19.71 16.43 -21.60
N GLY A 119 19.78 17.51 -20.79
CA GLY A 119 20.03 18.88 -21.28
C GLY A 119 18.82 19.59 -21.90
N GLY A 120 17.63 18.99 -21.86
CA GLY A 120 16.38 19.67 -22.22
C GLY A 120 15.88 20.56 -21.07
N SER A 121 15.67 21.86 -21.34
CA SER A 121 14.93 22.76 -20.47
C SER A 121 13.46 22.79 -20.88
N VAL A 122 12.55 22.56 -19.94
CA VAL A 122 11.11 22.80 -20.12
C VAL A 122 10.77 24.05 -19.32
N SER A 123 10.60 25.18 -20.00
CA SER A 123 10.04 26.38 -19.40
C SER A 123 8.58 26.11 -19.03
N GLY A 124 8.19 26.45 -17.80
CA GLY A 124 6.85 26.26 -17.24
C GLY A 124 5.77 27.15 -17.88
N GLY A 125 5.57 27.04 -19.19
CA GLY A 125 4.48 27.67 -19.94
C GLY A 125 3.20 26.84 -20.00
N GLY A 126 3.14 25.71 -19.27
CA GLY A 126 1.90 24.96 -19.11
C GLY A 126 0.95 25.75 -18.21
N ALA A 127 -0.25 26.07 -18.71
CA ALA A 127 -1.28 26.77 -17.94
C ALA A 127 -1.41 26.11 -16.56
N ALA A 128 -1.34 26.93 -15.50
CA ALA A 128 -1.64 26.50 -14.14
C ALA A 128 -3.05 25.91 -14.14
N TYR A 129 -3.16 24.59 -14.21
CA TYR A 129 -4.45 23.91 -14.17
C TYR A 129 -4.93 23.91 -12.72
N SER A 130 -5.62 24.98 -12.35
CA SER A 130 -6.45 24.98 -11.16
C SER A 130 -7.55 23.94 -11.40
N ALA A 131 -7.61 22.90 -10.58
CA ALA A 131 -8.73 21.96 -10.62
C ALA A 131 -10.03 22.77 -10.51
N PRO A 132 -11.05 22.47 -11.33
CA PRO A 132 -12.30 23.20 -11.29
C PRO A 132 -12.89 23.08 -9.87
N VAL A 133 -13.13 24.22 -9.22
CA VAL A 133 -13.87 24.26 -7.95
C VAL A 133 -15.32 23.96 -8.29
N HIS A 134 -15.82 22.81 -7.85
CA HIS A 134 -17.19 22.40 -8.12
C HIS A 134 -18.16 23.19 -7.24
N ALA A 135 -19.24 23.70 -7.81
CA ALA A 135 -20.29 24.37 -7.04
C ALA A 135 -20.92 23.37 -6.07
N ALA A 136 -20.85 23.68 -4.77
CA ALA A 136 -21.36 22.80 -3.72
C ALA A 136 -22.86 22.54 -3.93
N SER A 137 -23.24 21.25 -3.90
CA SER A 137 -24.63 20.80 -3.82
C SER A 137 -24.80 20.03 -2.52
N PRO A 138 -25.00 20.73 -1.38
CA PRO A 138 -24.95 20.13 -0.06
C PRO A 138 -25.96 18.98 0.09
N LEU A 139 -25.54 17.89 0.73
CA LEU A 139 -26.44 16.83 1.17
C LEU A 139 -27.08 17.19 2.52
N ALA A 140 -28.14 16.45 2.88
CA ALA A 140 -28.82 16.63 4.16
C ALA A 140 -27.83 16.55 5.34
N LYS A 141 -27.95 17.48 6.30
CA LYS A 141 -27.10 17.49 7.49
C LYS A 141 -27.34 16.24 8.33
N ALA A 142 -26.27 15.63 8.82
CA ALA A 142 -26.34 14.51 9.74
C ALA A 142 -26.30 15.00 11.20
N PRO A 143 -26.92 14.27 12.16
CA PRO A 143 -27.78 13.11 11.96
C PRO A 143 -29.17 13.50 11.45
N ILE A 144 -29.76 12.67 10.58
CA ILE A 144 -31.17 12.76 10.20
C ILE A 144 -32.03 12.10 11.30
N ALA A 145 -33.10 12.79 11.71
CA ALA A 145 -34.00 12.30 12.75
C ALA A 145 -34.59 10.91 12.42
N GLY A 146 -34.50 10.01 13.41
CA GLY A 146 -35.00 8.63 13.35
C GLY A 146 -34.05 7.63 12.70
N LEU A 147 -32.89 8.04 12.18
CA LEU A 147 -31.89 7.15 11.58
C LEU A 147 -30.70 6.84 12.48
N SER A 148 -30.75 7.28 13.73
CA SER A 148 -29.77 6.95 14.74
C SER A 148 -30.42 6.65 16.09
N GLN A 149 -29.77 5.78 16.85
CA GLN A 149 -30.13 5.46 18.24
C GLN A 149 -28.90 5.52 19.14
N PRO A 150 -29.06 5.79 20.45
CA PRO A 150 -27.97 5.63 21.41
C PRO A 150 -27.42 4.20 21.41
N GLY A 151 -26.11 4.07 21.49
CA GLY A 151 -25.38 2.82 21.64
C GLY A 151 -24.26 2.94 22.68
N PRO A 152 -23.57 1.83 22.98
CA PRO A 152 -22.55 1.81 24.04
C PRO A 152 -21.35 2.72 23.76
N ASN A 153 -21.00 2.91 22.49
CA ASN A 153 -19.79 3.61 22.05
C ASN A 153 -20.08 4.88 21.23
N GLY A 154 -21.32 5.35 21.21
CA GLY A 154 -21.77 6.47 20.39
C GLY A 154 -23.16 6.25 19.81
N VAL A 155 -23.49 7.01 18.77
CA VAL A 155 -24.78 6.90 18.08
C VAL A 155 -24.68 5.87 16.96
N LEU A 156 -25.54 4.87 17.02
CA LEU A 156 -25.57 3.78 16.05
C LEU A 156 -26.61 4.06 14.97
N PRO A 157 -26.36 3.68 13.70
CA PRO A 157 -27.37 3.75 12.67
C PRO A 157 -28.51 2.77 12.98
N MET A 158 -29.73 3.21 12.68
CA MET A 158 -30.94 2.39 12.78
C MET A 158 -31.84 2.59 11.56
N ILE A 159 -32.69 1.60 11.32
CA ILE A 159 -33.83 1.74 10.40
C ILE A 159 -34.92 2.55 11.14
N ALA A 160 -35.39 3.63 10.53
CA ALA A 160 -36.43 4.46 11.13
C ALA A 160 -37.76 3.70 11.22
N PRO A 161 -38.64 4.04 12.17
CA PRO A 161 -39.98 3.44 12.28
C PRO A 161 -40.84 3.58 11.02
N ASP A 162 -40.58 4.61 10.20
CA ASP A 162 -41.23 4.85 8.92
C ASP A 162 -40.63 4.05 7.74
N GLY A 163 -39.65 3.18 8.02
CA GLY A 163 -38.99 2.32 7.04
C GLY A 163 -37.84 2.99 6.27
N ARG A 164 -37.52 4.27 6.53
CA ARG A 164 -36.32 4.89 5.98
C ARG A 164 -35.07 4.21 6.54
N VAL A 165 -34.06 4.08 5.68
CA VAL A 165 -32.80 3.42 6.01
C VAL A 165 -31.60 4.35 5.74
N PRO A 166 -30.51 4.25 6.52
CA PRO A 166 -29.30 5.02 6.28
C PRO A 166 -28.77 4.93 4.84
N ALA A 167 -28.79 3.72 4.26
CA ALA A 167 -28.33 3.47 2.89
C ALA A 167 -29.06 4.24 1.80
N GLN A 168 -30.27 4.75 2.07
CA GLN A 168 -31.05 5.56 1.12
C GLN A 168 -31.08 7.03 1.52
N ALA A 169 -31.25 7.32 2.80
CA ALA A 169 -31.41 8.69 3.28
C ALA A 169 -30.11 9.51 3.25
N TYR A 170 -28.95 8.85 3.40
CA TYR A 170 -27.64 9.50 3.32
C TYR A 170 -27.00 9.41 1.94
N ALA A 171 -27.61 8.68 1.00
CA ALA A 171 -27.12 8.54 -0.36
C ALA A 171 -27.23 9.86 -1.14
N ARG A 172 -26.29 10.10 -2.05
CA ARG A 172 -26.36 11.23 -2.98
C ARG A 172 -27.44 10.94 -4.04
N PRO A 173 -28.42 11.84 -4.25
CA PRO A 173 -29.38 11.68 -5.33
C PRO A 173 -28.68 11.59 -6.69
N PHE A 174 -29.09 10.61 -7.50
CA PHE A 174 -28.51 10.40 -8.82
C PHE A 174 -29.59 10.02 -9.83
N ARG A 175 -29.53 10.63 -11.02
CA ARG A 175 -30.41 10.33 -12.16
C ARG A 175 -29.57 9.85 -13.34
N PRO A 176 -29.69 8.58 -13.76
CA PRO A 176 -29.04 8.09 -14.97
C PRO A 176 -29.48 8.90 -16.19
N ASN A 177 -28.53 9.26 -17.06
CA ASN A 177 -28.79 10.02 -18.29
C ASN A 177 -28.70 9.13 -19.56
N GLY A 178 -28.66 7.81 -19.39
CA GLY A 178 -28.53 6.84 -20.48
C GLY A 178 -27.08 6.55 -20.90
N LYS A 179 -26.10 7.34 -20.46
CA LYS A 179 -24.67 7.03 -20.68
C LYS A 179 -24.20 5.92 -19.73
N PRO A 180 -23.17 5.15 -20.10
CA PRO A 180 -22.54 4.22 -19.17
C PRO A 180 -22.02 4.94 -17.93
N ARG A 181 -22.22 4.33 -16.77
CA ARG A 181 -21.92 4.95 -15.46
C ARG A 181 -20.54 4.54 -14.98
N VAL A 182 -19.79 5.46 -14.42
CA VAL A 182 -18.57 5.13 -13.68
C VAL A 182 -18.67 5.70 -12.28
N SER A 183 -18.20 4.97 -11.29
CA SER A 183 -18.16 5.43 -9.90
C SER A 183 -16.76 5.26 -9.35
N LEU A 184 -16.40 6.14 -8.42
CA LEU A 184 -15.12 6.11 -7.73
C LEU A 184 -15.37 6.32 -6.24
N ILE A 185 -14.82 5.41 -5.42
CA ILE A 185 -14.68 5.58 -3.98
C ILE A 185 -13.23 5.94 -3.69
N VAL A 186 -13.01 7.04 -2.99
CA VAL A 186 -11.68 7.43 -2.47
C VAL A 186 -11.70 7.25 -0.96
N GLY A 187 -10.82 6.39 -0.45
CA GLY A 187 -10.67 6.02 0.96
C GLY A 187 -9.41 6.58 1.62
N GLY A 188 -9.17 6.18 2.87
CA GLY A 188 -8.07 6.66 3.71
C GLY A 188 -8.25 8.06 4.27
N LEU A 189 -9.45 8.66 4.15
CA LEU A 189 -9.67 10.02 4.61
C LEU A 189 -9.73 10.10 6.14
N GLY A 190 -9.27 11.24 6.66
CA GLY A 190 -9.26 11.58 8.07
C GLY A 190 -7.93 11.36 8.78
N LEU A 191 -7.04 10.52 8.25
CA LEU A 191 -5.69 10.31 8.81
C LEU A 191 -4.75 11.50 8.58
N ASN A 192 -4.87 12.14 7.41
CA ASN A 192 -4.08 13.30 7.05
C ASN A 192 -5.01 14.45 6.62
N ALA A 193 -5.01 15.53 7.39
CA ALA A 193 -5.90 16.67 7.17
C ALA A 193 -5.72 17.35 5.81
N VAL A 194 -4.50 17.37 5.27
CA VAL A 194 -4.18 18.04 4.00
C VAL A 194 -4.75 17.23 2.83
N THR A 195 -4.49 15.92 2.79
CA THR A 195 -5.02 15.06 1.73
C THR A 195 -6.54 14.90 1.83
N THR A 196 -7.08 14.84 3.05
CA THR A 196 -8.52 14.81 3.32
C THR A 196 -9.21 16.06 2.78
N ARG A 197 -8.68 17.25 3.10
CA ARG A 197 -9.22 18.51 2.57
C ARG A 197 -9.11 18.58 1.05
N ALA A 198 -7.96 18.20 0.49
CA ALA A 198 -7.76 18.19 -0.96
C ALA A 198 -8.76 17.26 -1.66
N ALA A 199 -9.08 16.09 -1.11
CA ALA A 199 -10.09 15.19 -1.66
C ALA A 199 -11.49 15.82 -1.62
N ILE A 200 -11.88 16.45 -0.49
CA ILE A 200 -13.18 17.14 -0.33
C ILE A 200 -13.33 18.34 -1.28
N GLU A 201 -12.26 19.09 -1.52
CA GLU A 201 -12.34 20.35 -2.28
C GLU A 201 -12.14 20.16 -3.80
N ARG A 202 -11.35 19.17 -4.21
CA ARG A 202 -10.92 19.01 -5.62
C ARG A 202 -11.67 17.93 -6.38
N LEU A 203 -12.26 16.96 -5.70
CA LEU A 203 -13.04 15.91 -6.36
C LEU A 203 -14.47 16.38 -6.55
N PRO A 204 -15.13 16.04 -7.68
CA PRO A 204 -16.55 16.36 -7.85
C PRO A 204 -17.41 15.60 -6.83
N PRO A 205 -18.59 16.15 -6.46
CA PRO A 205 -19.45 15.59 -5.41
C PRO A 205 -20.00 14.19 -5.73
N GLU A 206 -19.94 13.76 -6.99
CA GLU A 206 -20.28 12.39 -7.40
C GLU A 206 -19.23 11.35 -6.96
N VAL A 207 -17.99 11.75 -6.64
CA VAL A 207 -17.00 10.86 -6.03
C VAL A 207 -17.39 10.61 -4.58
N THR A 208 -17.46 9.34 -4.19
CA THR A 208 -17.79 8.93 -2.83
C THR A 208 -16.54 8.92 -1.97
N LEU A 209 -16.62 9.48 -0.77
CA LEU A 209 -15.49 9.59 0.15
C LEU A 209 -15.65 8.61 1.31
N SER A 210 -14.63 7.82 1.59
CA SER A 210 -14.61 6.85 2.67
C SER A 210 -13.61 7.25 3.76
N PHE A 211 -14.06 7.25 5.00
CA PHE A 211 -13.26 7.74 6.13
C PHE A 211 -12.84 6.62 7.08
N VAL A 212 -11.63 6.75 7.59
CA VAL A 212 -11.07 5.84 8.59
C VAL A 212 -11.77 6.08 9.93
N PRO A 213 -12.23 5.04 10.64
CA PRO A 213 -13.00 5.18 11.89
C PRO A 213 -12.17 5.74 13.06
N TYR A 214 -10.84 5.70 12.92
CA TYR A 214 -9.85 6.20 13.87
C TYR A 214 -9.50 7.68 13.67
N ALA A 215 -10.00 8.33 12.62
CA ALA A 215 -9.67 9.71 12.32
C ALA A 215 -10.06 10.66 13.47
N ASP A 216 -9.15 11.58 13.79
CA ASP A 216 -9.45 12.68 14.67
C ASP A 216 -10.48 13.60 14.03
N ASN A 217 -11.44 14.08 14.84
CA ASN A 217 -12.53 14.93 14.38
C ASN A 217 -13.34 14.34 13.21
N LEU A 218 -13.47 13.01 13.13
CA LEU A 218 -14.17 12.29 12.06
C LEU A 218 -15.51 12.91 11.66
N GLN A 219 -16.40 13.24 12.61
CA GLN A 219 -17.70 13.83 12.30
C GLN A 219 -17.57 15.18 11.57
N SER A 220 -16.59 16.02 11.94
CA SER A 220 -16.35 17.30 11.27
C SER A 220 -15.93 17.12 9.81
N TRP A 221 -15.09 16.11 9.52
CA TRP A 221 -14.73 15.79 8.15
C TRP A 221 -15.91 15.31 7.32
N ILE A 222 -16.76 14.47 7.92
CA ILE A 222 -17.98 13.99 7.28
C ILE A 222 -18.95 15.14 7.00
N ASP A 223 -19.13 16.06 7.96
CA ASP A 223 -19.99 17.23 7.79
C ASP A 223 -19.48 18.14 6.67
N GLN A 224 -18.17 18.35 6.56
CA GLN A 224 -17.55 19.11 5.47
C GLN A 224 -17.73 18.43 4.11
N ALA A 225 -17.49 17.12 4.03
CA ALA A 225 -17.70 16.34 2.81
C ALA A 225 -19.17 16.40 2.33
N ARG A 226 -20.12 16.23 3.25
CA ARG A 226 -21.56 16.33 2.96
C ARG A 226 -21.97 17.74 2.56
N ALA A 227 -21.37 18.77 3.16
CA ALA A 227 -21.61 20.17 2.77
C ALA A 227 -21.13 20.46 1.35
N GLN A 228 -20.06 19.80 0.88
CA GLN A 228 -19.63 19.86 -0.53
C GLN A 228 -20.46 18.97 -1.47
N GLY A 229 -21.28 18.08 -0.92
CA GLY A 229 -22.20 17.23 -1.70
C GLY A 229 -21.74 15.79 -1.88
N HIS A 230 -20.62 15.41 -1.29
CA HIS A 230 -20.09 14.05 -1.36
C HIS A 230 -20.96 13.06 -0.58
N GLU A 231 -21.18 11.92 -1.20
CA GLU A 231 -21.64 10.73 -0.49
C GLU A 231 -20.50 10.17 0.38
N VAL A 232 -20.83 9.68 1.57
CA VAL A 232 -19.85 9.31 2.60
C VAL A 232 -19.99 7.84 3.02
N MET A 233 -18.86 7.18 3.21
CA MET A 233 -18.73 5.82 3.76
C MET A 233 -17.77 5.77 4.96
N LEU A 234 -17.84 4.69 5.74
CA LEU A 234 -16.82 4.35 6.73
C LEU A 234 -16.02 3.12 6.30
N GLU A 235 -14.74 3.11 6.64
CA GLU A 235 -13.86 1.97 6.43
C GLU A 235 -13.93 1.00 7.60
N MET A 236 -14.09 -0.27 7.29
CA MET A 236 -14.14 -1.36 8.26
C MET A 236 -12.78 -2.06 8.24
N PRO A 237 -11.95 -1.89 9.27
CA PRO A 237 -10.66 -2.55 9.38
C PRO A 237 -10.89 -4.06 9.51
N MET A 238 -10.32 -4.85 8.61
CA MET A 238 -10.55 -6.29 8.53
C MET A 238 -9.22 -7.04 8.44
N GLU A 239 -9.14 -8.22 9.06
CA GLU A 239 -7.91 -9.01 9.17
C GLU A 239 -7.33 -9.35 7.79
N PRO A 240 -6.10 -8.91 7.48
CA PRO A 240 -5.38 -9.37 6.31
C PRO A 240 -4.67 -10.72 6.55
N THR A 241 -4.22 -11.39 5.50
CA THR A 241 -3.38 -12.61 5.62
C THR A 241 -2.08 -12.35 6.39
N GLY A 242 -1.55 -11.11 6.36
CA GLY A 242 -0.33 -10.70 7.07
C GLY A 242 -0.53 -10.26 8.52
N TYR A 243 -1.70 -10.48 9.14
CA TYR A 243 -1.93 -10.15 10.54
C TYR A 243 -1.13 -11.09 11.47
N PRO A 244 -0.53 -10.61 12.58
CA PRO A 244 -0.59 -9.24 13.12
C PRO A 244 0.49 -8.28 12.62
N ASP A 245 1.44 -8.72 11.78
CA ASP A 245 2.52 -7.84 11.28
C ASP A 245 1.99 -6.66 10.45
N ASN A 246 0.87 -6.86 9.77
CA ASN A 246 0.08 -5.80 9.13
C ASN A 246 -1.25 -5.62 9.89
N ASP A 247 -1.24 -4.84 10.97
CA ASP A 247 -2.41 -4.57 11.81
C ASP A 247 -3.18 -3.30 11.33
N PRO A 248 -4.45 -3.43 10.88
CA PRO A 248 -5.31 -2.30 10.53
C PRO A 248 -5.74 -1.42 11.71
N GLY A 249 -5.58 -1.89 12.95
CA GLY A 249 -5.91 -1.17 14.18
C GLY A 249 -6.67 -1.99 15.21
N PRO A 250 -6.99 -1.39 16.37
CA PRO A 250 -7.48 -2.12 17.55
C PRO A 250 -8.88 -2.74 17.40
N TYR A 251 -9.69 -2.28 16.45
CA TYR A 251 -11.03 -2.82 16.18
C TYR A 251 -11.08 -3.64 14.88
N THR A 252 -9.94 -4.22 14.48
CA THR A 252 -9.87 -5.12 13.32
C THR A 252 -10.82 -6.30 13.50
N LEU A 253 -11.69 -6.52 12.53
CA LEU A 253 -12.57 -7.68 12.47
C LEU A 253 -11.72 -8.92 12.14
N LEU A 254 -11.64 -9.86 13.07
CA LEU A 254 -10.80 -11.06 12.97
C LEU A 254 -11.60 -12.25 12.45
N ALA A 255 -10.99 -13.08 11.60
CA ALA A 255 -11.63 -14.25 11.00
C ALA A 255 -12.05 -15.29 12.06
N ASP A 256 -11.31 -15.37 13.17
CA ASP A 256 -11.49 -16.29 14.29
C ASP A 256 -12.16 -15.66 15.52
N GLY A 257 -12.49 -14.37 15.49
CA GLY A 257 -13.11 -13.65 16.61
C GLY A 257 -14.53 -14.12 16.96
N GLY A 258 -15.22 -14.78 16.02
CA GLY A 258 -16.62 -15.20 16.20
C GLY A 258 -17.63 -14.05 16.11
N ALA A 259 -18.92 -14.36 16.22
CA ALA A 259 -20.00 -13.39 15.98
C ALA A 259 -20.10 -12.30 17.06
N ASP A 260 -19.81 -12.63 18.32
CA ASP A 260 -19.91 -11.68 19.44
C ASP A 260 -18.79 -10.63 19.38
N ASP A 261 -17.56 -11.02 19.03
CA ASP A 261 -16.44 -10.10 18.81
C ASP A 261 -16.73 -9.15 17.64
N VAL A 262 -17.22 -9.70 16.51
CA VAL A 262 -17.64 -8.88 15.36
C VAL A 262 -18.74 -7.89 15.78
N THR A 263 -19.71 -8.32 16.59
CA THR A 263 -20.78 -7.43 17.07
C THR A 263 -20.24 -6.30 17.93
N ALA A 264 -19.40 -6.61 18.92
CA ALA A 264 -18.81 -5.61 19.81
C ALA A 264 -17.95 -4.59 19.03
N LYS A 265 -17.12 -5.05 18.09
CA LYS A 265 -16.30 -4.18 17.24
C LYS A 265 -17.15 -3.34 16.29
N MET A 266 -18.19 -3.92 15.69
CA MET A 266 -19.10 -3.18 14.81
C MET A 266 -19.90 -2.10 15.55
N ASP A 267 -20.30 -2.35 16.80
CA ASP A 267 -20.95 -1.32 17.62
C ASP A 267 -20.02 -0.14 17.92
N TRP A 268 -18.72 -0.39 18.07
CA TRP A 268 -17.74 0.69 18.17
C TRP A 268 -17.55 1.40 16.83
N LEU A 269 -17.26 0.66 15.75
CA LEU A 269 -16.95 1.20 14.42
C LEU A 269 -18.09 2.03 13.85
N LEU A 270 -19.33 1.53 13.92
CA LEU A 270 -20.50 2.24 13.41
C LEU A 270 -20.91 3.42 14.30
N GLY A 271 -20.55 3.39 15.58
CA GLY A 271 -20.83 4.43 16.57
C GLY A 271 -19.94 5.68 16.43
N ARG A 272 -18.89 5.63 15.59
CA ARG A 272 -17.90 6.70 15.46
C ARG A 272 -18.43 7.98 14.84
N ALA A 273 -19.45 7.89 13.99
CA ALA A 273 -20.00 9.02 13.28
C ALA A 273 -21.43 8.76 12.81
N THR A 274 -22.02 9.77 12.17
CA THR A 274 -23.30 9.70 11.45
C THR A 274 -23.17 10.34 10.08
N GLY A 275 -24.11 10.07 9.17
CA GLY A 275 -24.12 10.70 7.85
C GLY A 275 -23.48 9.88 6.73
N TYR A 276 -23.07 8.65 7.00
CA TYR A 276 -22.65 7.68 5.99
C TYR A 276 -23.82 6.82 5.53
N PHE A 277 -23.85 6.47 4.24
CA PHE A 277 -24.88 5.56 3.70
C PHE A 277 -24.44 4.09 3.80
N GLY A 278 -23.13 3.85 3.80
CA GLY A 278 -22.55 2.53 3.69
C GLY A 278 -21.16 2.44 4.31
N VAL A 279 -20.62 1.23 4.28
CA VAL A 279 -19.26 0.93 4.71
C VAL A 279 -18.49 0.21 3.60
N THR A 280 -17.16 0.28 3.64
CA THR A 280 -16.24 -0.46 2.76
C THR A 280 -15.23 -1.25 3.59
N ASN A 281 -14.63 -2.28 3.01
CA ASN A 281 -13.53 -2.98 3.64
C ASN A 281 -12.25 -2.11 3.59
N TYR A 282 -11.44 -2.21 4.64
CA TYR A 282 -10.03 -1.84 4.61
C TYR A 282 -9.22 -3.11 4.88
N LEU A 283 -8.51 -3.56 3.85
CA LEU A 283 -7.91 -4.91 3.77
C LEU A 283 -8.97 -6.00 3.94
N GLY A 284 -8.64 -7.09 4.63
CA GLY A 284 -9.59 -8.14 4.97
C GLY A 284 -9.58 -9.37 4.08
N ASP A 285 -8.52 -9.65 3.31
CA ASP A 285 -8.45 -10.85 2.48
C ASP A 285 -8.60 -12.14 3.31
N ARG A 286 -8.02 -12.20 4.51
CA ARG A 286 -8.24 -13.31 5.46
C ARG A 286 -9.63 -13.27 6.08
N PHE A 287 -10.09 -12.14 6.60
CA PHE A 287 -11.45 -12.00 7.17
C PHE A 287 -12.54 -12.41 6.17
N SER A 288 -12.35 -12.05 4.90
CA SER A 288 -13.27 -12.34 3.81
C SER A 288 -13.53 -13.84 3.65
N SER A 289 -12.62 -14.71 4.10
CA SER A 289 -12.73 -16.17 4.02
C SER A 289 -13.56 -16.78 5.16
N SER A 290 -13.80 -16.04 6.25
CA SER A 290 -14.57 -16.51 7.40
C SER A 290 -16.07 -16.35 7.17
N ASP A 291 -16.78 -17.47 6.93
CA ASP A 291 -18.24 -17.45 6.76
C ASP A 291 -18.94 -16.95 8.03
N THR A 292 -18.47 -17.36 9.20
CA THR A 292 -19.03 -16.91 10.49
C THR A 292 -18.88 -15.40 10.67
N GLY A 293 -17.67 -14.87 10.46
CA GLY A 293 -17.40 -13.44 10.59
C GLY A 293 -18.18 -12.62 9.57
N MET A 294 -18.18 -13.04 8.31
CA MET A 294 -18.92 -12.36 7.24
C MET A 294 -20.43 -12.39 7.45
N ASN A 295 -21.00 -13.51 7.90
CA ASN A 295 -22.44 -13.59 8.18
C ASN A 295 -22.85 -12.66 9.32
N ALA A 296 -22.05 -12.58 10.39
CA ALA A 296 -22.27 -11.64 11.49
C ALA A 296 -22.19 -10.18 10.99
N PHE A 297 -21.09 -9.83 10.31
CA PHE A 297 -20.87 -8.50 9.74
C PHE A 297 -22.01 -8.05 8.82
N LEU A 298 -22.34 -8.88 7.82
CA LEU A 298 -23.40 -8.58 6.85
C LEU A 298 -24.80 -8.57 7.48
N GLY A 299 -25.03 -9.41 8.51
CA GLY A 299 -26.26 -9.43 9.29
C GLY A 299 -26.49 -8.12 10.02
N ILE A 300 -25.46 -7.59 10.70
CA ILE A 300 -25.51 -6.31 11.42
C ILE A 300 -25.82 -5.17 10.45
N LEU A 301 -25.12 -5.09 9.31
CA LEU A 301 -25.37 -4.03 8.32
C LEU A 301 -26.80 -4.09 7.76
N ARG A 302 -27.34 -5.30 7.56
CA ARG A 302 -28.73 -5.49 7.12
C ARG A 302 -29.73 -5.00 8.17
N GLN A 303 -29.52 -5.35 9.44
CA GLN A 303 -30.38 -4.92 10.55
C GLN A 303 -30.36 -3.40 10.75
N ARG A 304 -29.22 -2.76 10.47
CA ARG A 304 -29.05 -1.31 10.61
C ARG A 304 -29.41 -0.52 9.34
N GLY A 305 -29.76 -1.19 8.24
CA GLY A 305 -30.10 -0.53 6.98
C GLY A 305 -28.91 0.15 6.29
N VAL A 306 -27.71 -0.39 6.46
CA VAL A 306 -26.43 0.17 5.96
C VAL A 306 -25.94 -0.64 4.75
N ALA A 307 -25.43 0.05 3.73
CA ALA A 307 -24.86 -0.59 2.53
C ALA A 307 -23.44 -1.09 2.76
N PHE A 308 -22.99 -2.07 1.97
CA PHE A 308 -21.60 -2.53 1.95
C PHE A 308 -21.09 -2.56 0.51
N LEU A 309 -20.11 -1.74 0.19
CA LEU A 309 -19.41 -1.80 -1.10
C LEU A 309 -17.96 -2.15 -0.85
N ASP A 310 -17.48 -3.22 -1.46
CA ASP A 310 -16.11 -3.71 -1.28
C ASP A 310 -15.20 -3.34 -2.45
N ASP A 311 -13.89 -3.46 -2.23
CA ASP A 311 -12.84 -3.17 -3.21
C ASP A 311 -12.63 -4.25 -4.30
N GLY A 312 -13.53 -5.23 -4.38
CA GLY A 312 -13.46 -6.35 -5.33
C GLY A 312 -12.92 -7.64 -4.71
N SER A 313 -12.41 -7.61 -3.46
CA SER A 313 -11.88 -8.80 -2.78
C SER A 313 -12.96 -9.69 -2.13
N PHE A 314 -14.19 -9.20 -1.96
CA PHE A 314 -15.27 -9.91 -1.26
C PHE A 314 -16.33 -10.47 -2.24
N GLN A 315 -15.90 -10.91 -3.41
CA GLN A 315 -16.73 -11.25 -4.59
C GLN A 315 -18.06 -11.93 -4.21
N ARG A 316 -19.15 -11.16 -4.40
CA ARG A 316 -20.56 -11.58 -4.43
C ARG A 316 -21.06 -12.45 -3.26
N ARG A 317 -20.56 -12.23 -2.04
CA ARG A 317 -21.27 -12.74 -0.84
C ARG A 317 -22.60 -12.00 -0.66
N PRO A 318 -23.76 -12.69 -0.65
CA PRO A 318 -25.05 -12.06 -0.36
C PRO A 318 -25.11 -11.60 1.10
N GLY A 319 -25.72 -10.44 1.36
CA GLY A 319 -25.85 -9.90 2.72
C GLY A 319 -25.91 -8.36 2.74
N ALA A 320 -25.90 -7.75 3.93
CA ALA A 320 -26.14 -6.30 4.14
C ALA A 320 -27.51 -5.81 3.63
N TRP A 321 -27.76 -4.49 3.73
CA TRP A 321 -28.97 -3.89 3.15
C TRP A 321 -28.88 -3.72 1.64
N ALA A 322 -27.74 -3.23 1.15
CA ALA A 322 -27.40 -3.12 -0.26
C ALA A 322 -25.91 -3.48 -0.46
N ARG A 323 -25.56 -4.05 -1.62
CA ARG A 323 -24.21 -4.55 -1.92
C ARG A 323 -23.70 -4.04 -3.25
N GLY A 324 -22.42 -3.70 -3.29
CA GLY A 324 -21.66 -3.47 -4.52
C GLY A 324 -20.25 -4.03 -4.34
N SER A 325 -19.56 -4.31 -5.44
CA SER A 325 -18.17 -4.76 -5.41
C SER A 325 -17.45 -4.05 -6.55
N ALA A 326 -16.28 -3.52 -6.25
CA ALA A 326 -15.52 -2.76 -7.23
C ALA A 326 -14.95 -3.67 -8.31
N ASP A 327 -14.96 -3.17 -9.54
CA ASP A 327 -14.32 -3.83 -10.67
C ASP A 327 -12.79 -3.66 -10.61
N ARG A 328 -12.32 -2.58 -9.96
CA ARG A 328 -10.89 -2.24 -9.95
C ARG A 328 -10.46 -1.35 -8.79
N VAL A 329 -9.30 -1.67 -8.22
CA VAL A 329 -8.52 -0.74 -7.37
C VAL A 329 -7.60 0.09 -8.28
N ILE A 330 -7.72 1.41 -8.24
CA ILE A 330 -7.08 2.31 -9.22
C ILE A 330 -5.61 2.63 -8.91
N ASP A 331 -5.17 2.42 -7.67
CA ASP A 331 -3.88 2.89 -7.18
C ASP A 331 -3.08 1.82 -6.42
N ARG A 332 -3.26 0.55 -6.78
CA ARG A 332 -2.37 -0.56 -6.33
C ARG A 332 -0.89 -0.25 -6.53
N THR A 333 -0.58 0.54 -7.56
CA THR A 333 0.73 1.10 -7.79
C THR A 333 0.59 2.61 -7.81
N GLN A 334 1.26 3.28 -6.87
CA GLN A 334 1.16 4.72 -6.63
C GLN A 334 2.01 5.53 -7.63
N SER A 335 1.90 5.22 -8.93
CA SER A 335 2.55 5.99 -9.99
C SER A 335 1.50 6.63 -10.91
N PRO A 336 1.75 7.85 -11.44
CA PRO A 336 0.80 8.52 -12.31
C PRO A 336 0.38 7.65 -13.51
N ALA A 337 1.35 6.97 -14.14
CA ALA A 337 1.10 6.12 -15.30
C ALA A 337 0.22 4.90 -14.97
N ALA A 338 0.46 4.23 -13.83
CA ALA A 338 -0.33 3.08 -13.43
C ALA A 338 -1.77 3.47 -13.06
N ILE A 339 -1.94 4.60 -12.37
CA ILE A 339 -3.26 5.13 -11.99
C ILE A 339 -4.05 5.55 -13.24
N ILE A 340 -3.43 6.25 -14.19
CA ILE A 340 -4.09 6.62 -15.45
C ILE A 340 -4.48 5.36 -16.25
N ALA A 341 -3.60 4.36 -16.35
CA ALA A 341 -3.92 3.11 -17.00
C ALA A 341 -5.10 2.39 -16.30
N ALA A 342 -5.16 2.46 -14.97
CA ALA A 342 -6.25 1.89 -14.20
C ALA A 342 -7.59 2.59 -14.43
N LEU A 343 -7.58 3.93 -14.43
CA LEU A 343 -8.75 4.75 -14.73
C LEU A 343 -9.26 4.51 -16.15
N ASN A 344 -8.36 4.39 -17.14
CA ASN A 344 -8.73 4.03 -18.51
C ASN A 344 -9.35 2.63 -18.59
N GLY A 345 -8.82 1.66 -17.83
CA GLY A 345 -9.40 0.33 -17.72
C GLY A 345 -10.81 0.35 -17.11
N LEU A 346 -11.02 1.19 -16.10
CA LEU A 346 -12.32 1.40 -15.47
C LEU A 346 -13.33 2.01 -16.47
N GLU A 347 -12.92 2.98 -17.28
CA GLU A 347 -13.75 3.53 -18.37
C GLU A 347 -14.14 2.47 -19.39
N ALA A 348 -13.18 1.65 -19.82
CA ALA A 348 -13.43 0.58 -20.77
C ALA A 348 -14.44 -0.43 -20.21
N HIS A 349 -14.31 -0.80 -18.93
CA HIS A 349 -15.29 -1.65 -18.26
C HIS A 349 -16.68 -1.01 -18.20
N ALA A 350 -16.78 0.28 -17.86
CA ALA A 350 -18.06 0.98 -17.86
C ALA A 350 -18.70 0.99 -19.24
N LYS A 351 -17.95 1.29 -20.30
CA LYS A 351 -18.46 1.28 -21.69
C LYS A 351 -18.92 -0.11 -22.15
N LEU A 352 -18.25 -1.17 -21.72
CA LEU A 352 -18.58 -2.54 -22.08
C LEU A 352 -19.80 -3.09 -21.31
N ARG A 353 -19.90 -2.78 -20.01
CA ARG A 353 -20.90 -3.37 -19.10
C ARG A 353 -22.05 -2.44 -18.74
N GLY A 354 -22.02 -1.20 -19.19
CA GLY A 354 -22.96 -0.14 -18.81
C GLY A 354 -22.67 0.52 -17.46
N SER A 355 -21.89 -0.13 -16.58
CA SER A 355 -21.36 0.49 -15.37
C SER A 355 -20.05 -0.13 -14.88
N ALA A 356 -19.22 0.65 -14.19
CA ALA A 356 -18.08 0.14 -13.43
C ALA A 356 -17.81 0.96 -12.15
N LEU A 357 -17.33 0.29 -11.10
CA LEU A 357 -16.95 0.89 -9.82
C LEU A 357 -15.44 0.74 -9.58
N GLY A 358 -14.77 1.87 -9.33
CA GLY A 358 -13.38 1.91 -8.91
C GLY A 358 -13.23 2.27 -7.44
N THR A 359 -12.17 1.80 -6.80
CA THR A 359 -11.75 2.24 -5.46
C THR A 359 -10.30 2.69 -5.49
N GLY A 360 -9.93 3.62 -4.61
CA GLY A 360 -8.54 3.99 -4.34
C GLY A 360 -8.42 4.73 -3.03
N PHE A 361 -7.22 5.13 -2.64
CA PHE A 361 -6.93 5.89 -1.44
C PHE A 361 -6.59 7.35 -1.76
N SER A 362 -6.69 8.21 -0.75
CA SER A 362 -6.40 9.65 -0.86
C SER A 362 -4.90 9.97 -0.91
N TYR A 363 -4.11 9.21 -1.67
CA TYR A 363 -2.74 9.60 -1.99
C TYR A 363 -2.73 10.86 -2.86
N PRO A 364 -1.78 11.80 -2.69
CA PRO A 364 -1.74 13.02 -3.49
C PRO A 364 -1.82 12.76 -5.00
N VAL A 365 -1.06 11.77 -5.49
CA VAL A 365 -1.06 11.36 -6.91
C VAL A 365 -2.41 10.79 -7.36
N THR A 366 -3.08 10.02 -6.51
CA THR A 366 -4.41 9.45 -6.81
C THR A 366 -5.46 10.55 -6.90
N VAL A 367 -5.50 11.48 -5.95
CA VAL A 367 -6.46 12.59 -5.94
C VAL A 367 -6.27 13.50 -7.15
N GLU A 368 -5.03 13.82 -7.51
CA GLU A 368 -4.73 14.64 -8.69
C GLU A 368 -5.17 13.94 -9.99
N ALA A 369 -4.82 12.65 -10.15
CA ALA A 369 -5.23 11.88 -11.32
C ALA A 369 -6.75 11.73 -11.42
N ALA A 370 -7.42 11.45 -10.29
CA ALA A 370 -8.89 11.33 -10.23
C ALA A 370 -9.59 12.66 -10.56
N ALA A 371 -9.12 13.79 -10.03
CA ALA A 371 -9.67 15.11 -10.34
C ALA A 371 -9.58 15.42 -11.85
N ARG A 372 -8.41 15.19 -12.47
CA ARG A 372 -8.23 15.38 -13.91
C ARG A 372 -9.10 14.43 -14.74
N TRP A 373 -9.15 13.17 -14.33
CA TRP A 373 -9.91 12.15 -15.01
C TRP A 373 -11.40 12.45 -14.99
N THR A 374 -11.95 12.78 -13.83
CA THR A 374 -13.39 13.07 -13.66
C THR A 374 -13.84 14.29 -14.47
N ALA A 375 -13.01 15.33 -14.60
CA ALA A 375 -13.33 16.55 -15.36
C ALA A 375 -13.65 16.31 -16.85
N GLY A 376 -13.14 15.23 -17.46
CA GLY A 376 -13.37 14.92 -18.88
C GLY A 376 -14.33 13.77 -19.17
N LEU A 377 -14.96 13.17 -18.14
CA LEU A 377 -15.78 11.95 -18.32
C LEU A 377 -16.97 12.15 -19.25
N GLU A 378 -17.67 13.27 -19.14
CA GLU A 378 -18.86 13.53 -19.95
C GLU A 378 -18.55 13.61 -21.45
N GLN A 379 -17.41 14.21 -21.80
CA GLN A 379 -16.89 14.31 -23.17
C GLN A 379 -16.50 12.94 -23.72
N ARG A 380 -16.03 12.04 -22.84
CA ARG A 380 -15.73 10.64 -23.20
C ARG A 380 -16.96 9.73 -23.21
N GLY A 381 -18.16 10.28 -23.04
CA GLY A 381 -19.43 9.58 -23.15
C GLY A 381 -19.82 8.81 -21.90
N LEU A 382 -19.25 9.14 -20.73
CA LEU A 382 -19.52 8.50 -19.45
C LEU A 382 -20.26 9.44 -18.51
N GLN A 383 -21.00 8.89 -17.56
CA GLN A 383 -21.61 9.64 -16.46
C GLN A 383 -20.94 9.22 -15.14
N LEU A 384 -20.37 10.18 -14.42
CA LEU A 384 -19.89 9.94 -13.06
C LEU A 384 -21.08 9.78 -12.12
N ALA A 385 -21.05 8.77 -11.25
CA ALA A 385 -22.15 8.43 -10.37
C ALA A 385 -21.66 8.09 -8.95
N PRO A 386 -22.44 8.40 -7.90
CA PRO A 386 -22.11 8.03 -6.52
C PRO A 386 -22.14 6.51 -6.35
N ALA A 387 -21.41 6.03 -5.35
CA ALA A 387 -21.23 4.61 -5.08
C ALA A 387 -22.56 3.89 -4.78
N SER A 388 -23.49 4.55 -4.08
CA SER A 388 -24.83 4.02 -3.82
C SER A 388 -25.58 3.61 -5.09
N SER A 389 -25.35 4.28 -6.22
CA SER A 389 -25.96 3.95 -7.52
C SER A 389 -25.43 2.65 -8.15
N MET A 390 -24.32 2.13 -7.63
CA MET A 390 -23.70 0.86 -8.01
C MET A 390 -24.09 -0.28 -7.06
N SER A 391 -24.85 0.01 -5.99
CA SER A 391 -25.29 -0.99 -5.02
C SER A 391 -26.65 -1.58 -5.39
N MET A 392 -26.84 -2.87 -5.13
CA MET A 392 -28.08 -3.60 -5.34
C MET A 392 -28.58 -4.19 -4.04
N ARG A 393 -29.90 -4.17 -3.83
CA ARG A 393 -30.54 -4.83 -2.69
C ARG A 393 -30.75 -6.31 -3.01
N PRO A 394 -30.32 -7.25 -2.15
CA PRO A 394 -30.60 -8.67 -2.37
C PRO A 394 -32.11 -8.94 -2.50
N GLY A 395 -32.52 -9.65 -3.56
CA GLY A 395 -33.91 -10.07 -3.77
C GLY A 395 -34.83 -9.07 -4.48
N ARG A 396 -34.28 -8.14 -5.26
CA ARG A 396 -35.02 -7.31 -6.22
C ARG A 396 -34.41 -7.35 -7.60
#